data_AF-A0A7S0WX95-F1
#
_entry.id   AF-A0A7S0WX95-F1
#
_cell.length_a   1.000
_cell.length_b   1.000
_cell.length_c   1.000
_cell.angle_alpha   90.00
_cell.angle_beta   90.00
_cell.angle_gamma   90.00
#
_symmetry.space_group_name_H-M   'P 1'
#
loop_
_entity.id
_entity.type
_entity.pdbx_description
1 polymer ?
#
loop_
_entity_poly.entity_id
_entity_poly.type
_entity_poly.pdbx_seq_one_letter_code
_entity_poly.pdbx_strand_id
1 'polypeptide(L)'
;MTDLFKCGAVDVPTDATESIGQFFARYKRNVQYTGCRVVNAITEPGLYLHKRPIVMPDGTPSPLASFGSVYHHATVYWRQRSGELHALDYGPADGSDVAANIMAPVPARPCLQRDAQPPEPPKAGGLPLLFVGPAAMGVGDERLARALTVMEALPYHTLRNNCIHFADAVVRLLTDGTVCGAPLLYDMLAGSHPTADDFMVMMLQGALKLPPVCDGSALHAAMCDAVAGRTVNLPPLEPRAAAATRSSAATSTTTTCASSPDGSVAGKARAGKA
;
A
#
# COMPACT_ATOMS: atom_id res chain seq x y z
N MET A 1 -7.78 -17.19 22.05
CA MET A 1 -7.23 -16.00 21.36
C MET A 1 -6.73 -16.40 19.96
N THR A 2 -7.47 -17.26 19.26
CA THR A 2 -6.86 -18.30 18.40
C THR A 2 -7.18 -18.21 16.93
N ASP A 3 -7.72 -17.09 16.44
CA ASP A 3 -8.02 -16.98 15.00
C ASP A 3 -8.07 -15.53 14.50
N LEU A 4 -7.13 -14.68 14.95
CA LEU A 4 -6.89 -13.35 14.37
C LEU A 4 -6.46 -13.41 12.87
N PHE A 5 -6.40 -14.61 12.28
CA PHE A 5 -5.99 -14.91 10.92
C PHE A 5 -7.12 -15.41 10.02
N LYS A 6 -8.40 -15.26 10.42
CA LYS A 6 -9.53 -15.80 9.64
C LYS A 6 -9.61 -15.30 8.20
N CYS A 7 -9.12 -14.10 7.90
CA CYS A 7 -8.96 -13.68 6.50
C CYS A 7 -7.73 -14.37 5.91
N GLY A 8 -7.95 -15.17 4.86
CA GLY A 8 -6.85 -15.66 4.03
C GLY A 8 -5.96 -14.51 3.59
N ALA A 9 -4.65 -14.76 3.50
CA ALA A 9 -3.73 -13.78 2.95
C ALA A 9 -4.20 -13.37 1.55
N VAL A 10 -4.13 -12.08 1.24
CA VAL A 10 -4.31 -11.63 -0.15
C VAL A 10 -3.11 -12.19 -0.91
N ASP A 11 -3.37 -13.04 -1.90
CA ASP A 11 -2.32 -13.60 -2.75
C ASP A 11 -1.82 -12.52 -3.72
N VAL A 12 -0.96 -11.65 -3.19
CA VAL A 12 -0.26 -10.61 -3.94
C VAL A 12 0.89 -11.26 -4.72
N PRO A 13 0.97 -11.08 -6.04
CA PRO A 13 2.08 -11.57 -6.84
C PRO A 13 3.39 -11.06 -6.25
N THR A 14 4.31 -11.99 -6.00
CA THR A 14 5.64 -11.65 -5.51
C THR A 14 6.60 -11.30 -6.65
N ASP A 15 6.19 -11.55 -7.90
CA ASP A 15 6.89 -11.24 -9.13
C ASP A 15 6.09 -10.28 -10.02
N ALA A 16 6.80 -9.43 -10.75
CA ALA A 16 6.24 -8.38 -11.62
C ALA A 16 5.65 -8.93 -12.94
N THR A 17 5.22 -10.20 -12.97
CA THR A 17 4.72 -10.83 -14.20
C THR A 17 3.22 -10.58 -14.43
N GLU A 18 2.48 -10.24 -13.37
CA GLU A 18 1.06 -9.86 -13.46
C GLU A 18 0.94 -8.33 -13.47
N SER A 19 0.20 -7.78 -14.45
CA SER A 19 -0.08 -6.35 -14.47
C SER A 19 -1.05 -5.93 -13.36
N ILE A 20 -1.07 -4.64 -12.99
CA ILE A 20 -2.02 -4.13 -11.98
C ILE A 20 -3.47 -4.44 -12.39
N GLY A 21 -3.80 -4.25 -13.66
CA GLY A 21 -5.12 -4.58 -14.20
C GLY A 21 -5.46 -6.08 -14.08
N GLN A 22 -4.51 -6.96 -14.39
CA GLN A 22 -4.68 -8.40 -14.23
C GLN A 22 -4.86 -8.81 -12.77
N PHE A 23 -4.06 -8.21 -11.87
CA PHE A 23 -4.17 -8.40 -10.43
C PHE A 23 -5.57 -8.06 -9.94
N PHE A 24 -6.08 -6.87 -10.24
CA PHE A 24 -7.42 -6.48 -9.77
C PHE A 24 -8.53 -7.32 -10.39
N ALA A 25 -8.38 -7.77 -11.65
CA ALA A 25 -9.31 -8.71 -12.27
C ALA A 25 -9.34 -10.07 -11.55
N ARG A 26 -8.17 -10.59 -11.12
CA ARG A 26 -8.07 -11.82 -10.33
C ARG A 26 -8.59 -11.61 -8.91
N TYR A 27 -8.18 -10.53 -8.25
CA TYR A 27 -8.61 -10.16 -6.90
C TYR A 27 -10.14 -10.08 -6.81
N LYS A 28 -10.78 -9.39 -7.75
CA LYS A 28 -12.24 -9.27 -7.83
C LYS A 28 -12.98 -10.61 -7.90
N ARG A 29 -12.38 -11.63 -8.53
CA ARG A 29 -12.98 -12.98 -8.61
C ARG A 29 -12.88 -13.76 -7.30
N ASN A 30 -11.88 -13.46 -6.48
CA ASN A 30 -11.51 -14.26 -5.32
C ASN A 30 -11.90 -13.62 -3.98
N VAL A 31 -12.07 -12.31 -3.94
CA VAL A 31 -12.32 -11.58 -2.69
C VAL A 31 -13.81 -11.54 -2.34
N GLN A 32 -14.11 -11.84 -1.08
CA GLN A 32 -15.43 -11.58 -0.49
C GLN A 32 -15.38 -10.27 0.29
N TYR A 33 -16.35 -9.38 0.03
CA TYR A 33 -16.40 -8.05 0.63
C TYR A 33 -17.80 -7.70 1.14
N THR A 34 -18.49 -8.70 1.70
CA THR A 34 -19.84 -8.55 2.25
C THR A 34 -19.87 -7.43 3.28
N GLY A 35 -20.76 -6.45 3.09
CA GLY A 35 -20.91 -5.30 3.99
C GLY A 35 -20.05 -4.09 3.65
N CYS A 36 -19.03 -4.23 2.78
CA CYS A 36 -18.30 -3.09 2.26
C CYS A 36 -19.14 -2.35 1.22
N ARG A 37 -19.18 -1.01 1.29
CA ARG A 37 -19.95 -0.18 0.34
C ARG A 37 -19.37 1.21 0.20
N VAL A 38 -19.52 1.79 -0.99
CA VAL A 38 -19.09 3.16 -1.27
C VAL A 38 -20.08 4.15 -0.68
N VAL A 39 -19.57 5.20 -0.02
CA VAL A 39 -20.37 6.23 0.63
C VAL A 39 -19.74 7.61 0.46
N ASN A 40 -20.55 8.66 0.50
CA ASN A 40 -20.07 10.05 0.34
C ASN A 40 -19.92 10.80 1.67
N ALA A 41 -20.33 10.19 2.79
CA ALA A 41 -20.25 10.79 4.11
C ALA A 41 -20.18 9.72 5.21
N ILE A 42 -19.56 10.08 6.33
CA ILE A 42 -19.49 9.25 7.54
C ILE A 42 -20.75 9.50 8.36
N THR A 43 -21.79 8.69 8.19
CA THR A 43 -23.11 8.92 8.83
C THR A 43 -23.39 7.95 9.97
N GLU A 44 -22.94 6.70 9.87
CA GLU A 44 -23.23 5.63 10.83
C GLU A 44 -21.98 5.15 11.57
N PRO A 45 -22.14 4.50 12.75
CA PRO A 45 -21.01 3.89 13.45
C PRO A 45 -20.31 2.82 12.60
N GLY A 46 -18.98 2.84 12.60
CA GLY A 46 -18.17 1.87 11.86
C GLY A 46 -16.85 2.46 11.35
N LEU A 47 -16.19 1.68 10.51
CA LEU A 47 -14.91 1.99 9.89
C LEU A 47 -15.13 2.46 8.46
N TYR A 48 -14.40 3.50 8.09
CA TYR A 48 -14.42 4.09 6.76
C TYR A 48 -12.99 4.25 6.29
N LEU A 49 -12.67 3.78 5.10
CA LEU A 49 -11.40 4.05 4.46
C LEU A 49 -11.58 5.20 3.47
N HIS A 50 -10.68 6.17 3.54
CA HIS A 50 -10.62 7.27 2.58
C HIS A 50 -9.21 7.30 2.00
N LYS A 51 -9.12 7.39 0.67
CA LYS A 51 -7.86 7.60 -0.02
C LYS A 51 -7.85 8.98 -0.67
N ARG A 52 -6.73 9.69 -0.56
CA ARG A 52 -6.53 10.99 -1.20
C ARG A 52 -5.30 10.98 -2.11
N PRO A 53 -5.33 11.70 -3.25
CA PRO A 53 -4.16 11.86 -4.10
C PRO A 53 -2.95 12.36 -3.31
N ILE A 54 -1.79 11.83 -3.68
CA ILE A 54 -0.50 12.35 -3.21
C ILE A 54 -0.17 13.58 -4.04
N VAL A 55 0.22 14.66 -3.37
CA VAL A 55 0.61 15.91 -4.01
C VAL A 55 2.06 16.24 -3.67
N MET A 56 2.80 16.74 -4.64
CA MET A 56 4.13 17.27 -4.44
C MET A 56 4.07 18.54 -3.55
N PRO A 57 5.19 19.00 -2.96
CA PRO A 57 5.20 20.19 -2.11
C PRO A 57 4.69 21.48 -2.79
N ASP A 58 4.77 21.55 -4.12
CA ASP A 58 4.24 22.66 -4.93
C ASP A 58 2.74 22.53 -5.26
N GLY A 59 2.08 21.50 -4.74
CA GLY A 59 0.66 21.20 -4.97
C GLY A 59 0.37 20.45 -6.27
N THR A 60 1.38 20.14 -7.09
CA THR A 60 1.18 19.36 -8.32
C THR A 60 0.91 17.88 -7.99
N PRO A 61 0.16 17.14 -8.83
CA PRO A 61 -0.03 15.72 -8.63
C PRO A 61 1.29 14.96 -8.62
N SER A 62 1.47 14.05 -7.66
CA SER A 62 2.62 13.13 -7.65
C SER A 62 2.64 12.29 -8.92
N PRO A 63 3.83 11.92 -9.46
CA PRO A 63 3.92 10.92 -10.53
C PRO A 63 3.24 9.59 -10.18
N LEU A 64 3.10 9.28 -8.88
CA LEU A 64 2.38 8.10 -8.41
C LEU A 64 0.85 8.18 -8.66
N ALA A 65 0.31 9.34 -9.02
CA ALA A 65 -1.09 9.48 -9.37
C ALA A 65 -1.48 8.75 -10.67
N SER A 66 -0.50 8.41 -11.54
CA SER A 66 -0.74 7.62 -12.76
C SER A 66 -1.26 6.21 -12.47
N PHE A 67 -1.03 5.72 -11.24
CA PHE A 67 -1.56 4.44 -10.75
C PHE A 67 -2.99 4.50 -10.23
N GLY A 68 -3.65 5.65 -10.36
CA GLY A 68 -4.92 5.90 -9.70
C GLY A 68 -4.78 5.83 -8.17
N SER A 69 -5.80 5.32 -7.51
CA SER A 69 -5.85 5.28 -6.05
C SER A 69 -4.95 4.23 -5.39
N VAL A 70 -4.28 3.38 -6.17
CA VAL A 70 -3.44 2.29 -5.65
C VAL A 70 -2.35 2.84 -4.71
N TYR A 71 -1.73 3.97 -5.07
CA TYR A 71 -0.70 4.63 -4.26
C TYR A 71 -1.19 5.91 -3.57
N HIS A 72 -2.50 6.15 -3.50
CA HIS A 72 -3.02 7.28 -2.74
C HIS A 72 -2.75 7.12 -1.24
N HIS A 73 -2.67 8.26 -0.53
CA HIS A 73 -2.59 8.26 0.93
C HIS A 73 -3.87 7.70 1.52
N ALA A 74 -3.75 6.71 2.41
CA ALA A 74 -4.88 6.02 3.01
C ALA A 74 -5.06 6.43 4.49
N THR A 75 -6.27 6.87 4.84
CA THR A 75 -6.67 7.20 6.22
C THR A 75 -7.89 6.39 6.61
N VAL A 76 -7.84 5.72 7.77
CA VAL A 76 -8.98 4.98 8.32
C VAL A 76 -9.71 5.86 9.32
N TYR A 77 -10.95 6.23 9.01
CA TYR A 77 -11.84 6.90 9.93
C TYR A 77 -12.66 5.89 10.71
N TRP A 78 -12.85 6.17 12.00
CA TRP A 78 -13.64 5.34 12.88
C TRP A 78 -14.67 6.16 13.64
N ARG A 79 -15.94 5.97 13.29
CA ARG A 79 -17.08 6.55 13.99
C ARG A 79 -17.57 5.59 15.06
N GLN A 80 -17.50 6.01 16.32
CA GLN A 80 -18.04 5.24 17.44
C GLN A 80 -19.57 5.36 17.53
N ARG A 81 -20.19 4.45 18.30
CA ARG A 81 -21.62 4.52 18.62
C ARG A 81 -21.99 5.77 19.43
N SER A 82 -21.05 6.31 20.21
CA SER A 82 -21.19 7.59 20.92
C SER A 82 -21.31 8.79 19.97
N GLY A 83 -20.95 8.64 18.70
CA GLY A 83 -20.89 9.72 17.71
C GLY A 83 -19.50 10.32 17.53
N GLU A 84 -18.54 9.99 18.41
CA GLU A 84 -17.14 10.42 18.28
C GLU A 84 -16.52 9.89 16.99
N LEU A 85 -15.69 10.72 16.36
CA LEU A 85 -14.94 10.39 15.16
C LEU A 85 -13.45 10.43 15.45
N HIS A 86 -12.76 9.36 15.07
CA HIS A 86 -11.31 9.27 15.14
C HIS A 86 -10.74 9.03 13.75
N ALA A 87 -9.50 9.46 13.54
CA ALA A 87 -8.72 9.13 12.35
C ALA A 87 -7.50 8.31 12.76
N LEU A 88 -7.28 7.22 12.05
CA LEU A 88 -6.12 6.36 12.13
C LEU A 88 -5.30 6.61 10.88
N ASP A 89 -4.18 7.31 11.04
CA ASP A 89 -3.37 7.82 9.94
C ASP A 89 -1.88 7.63 10.25
N TYR A 90 -1.19 6.92 9.35
CA TYR A 90 0.23 6.65 9.48
C TYR A 90 1.02 7.42 8.42
N GLY A 91 1.89 8.31 8.89
CA GLY A 91 2.65 9.21 8.02
C GLY A 91 3.90 9.75 8.70
N PRO A 92 4.71 10.54 7.97
CA PRO A 92 5.89 11.21 8.52
C PRO A 92 5.57 12.11 9.72
N ALA A 93 6.43 12.08 10.74
CA ALA A 93 6.30 12.91 11.95
C ALA A 93 6.44 14.40 11.66
N ASP A 94 7.21 14.77 10.65
CA ASP A 94 7.45 16.16 10.21
C ASP A 94 6.29 16.73 9.38
N GLY A 95 5.26 15.93 9.09
CA GLY A 95 4.13 16.33 8.26
C GLY A 95 4.48 16.46 6.78
N SER A 96 5.68 16.02 6.36
CA SER A 96 6.03 15.92 4.94
C SER A 96 5.04 15.03 4.20
N ASP A 97 4.91 15.28 2.89
CA ASP A 97 4.07 14.44 2.06
C ASP A 97 4.57 12.99 2.09
N VAL A 98 3.64 12.05 2.04
CA VAL A 98 3.92 10.62 2.14
C VAL A 98 4.86 10.08 1.06
N ALA A 99 5.01 10.79 -0.07
CA ALA A 99 5.99 10.45 -1.11
C ALA A 99 7.37 11.11 -0.93
N ALA A 100 7.56 12.01 0.05
CA ALA A 100 8.85 12.69 0.26
C ALA A 100 9.97 11.73 0.71
N ASN A 101 9.60 10.58 1.29
CA ASN A 101 10.51 9.66 1.98
C ASN A 101 10.72 8.35 1.20
N ILE A 102 10.77 8.44 -0.13
CA ILE A 102 11.05 7.31 -1.03
C ILE A 102 12.46 6.75 -0.81
N MET A 103 13.42 7.63 -0.52
CA MET A 103 14.84 7.28 -0.45
C MET A 103 15.31 6.87 0.95
N ALA A 104 14.65 7.35 2.00
CA ALA A 104 15.06 7.11 3.37
C ALA A 104 13.86 7.02 4.31
N PRO A 105 13.89 6.12 5.30
CA PRO A 105 12.86 6.04 6.33
C PRO A 105 12.92 7.27 7.25
N VAL A 106 11.77 7.71 7.75
CA VAL A 106 11.64 8.83 8.69
C VAL A 106 10.82 8.42 9.91
N PRO A 107 10.92 9.13 11.06
CA PRO A 107 10.04 8.89 12.19
C PRO A 107 8.56 9.01 11.79
N ALA A 108 7.71 8.14 12.33
CA ALA A 108 6.27 8.22 12.12
C ALA A 108 5.60 9.14 13.15
N ARG A 109 4.48 9.75 12.75
CA ARG A 109 3.60 10.51 13.66
C ARG A 109 2.72 9.58 14.52
N PRO A 110 2.12 10.11 15.61
CA PRO A 110 1.06 9.40 16.32
C PRO A 110 -0.06 8.97 15.38
N CYS A 111 -0.42 7.69 15.45
CA CYS A 111 -1.33 7.06 14.50
C CYS A 111 -2.79 7.40 14.77
N LEU A 112 -3.17 7.57 16.04
CA LEU A 112 -4.55 7.83 16.44
C LEU A 112 -4.78 9.32 16.72
N GLN A 113 -5.64 9.93 15.91
CA GLN A 113 -6.14 11.29 16.09
C GLN A 113 -7.57 11.22 16.66
N ARG A 114 -7.74 11.76 17.86
CA ARG A 114 -9.06 11.92 18.49
C ARG A 114 -9.73 13.19 17.98
N ASP A 115 -11.05 13.22 18.03
CA ASP A 115 -11.87 14.37 17.59
C ASP A 115 -11.58 14.78 16.15
N ALA A 116 -11.37 13.77 15.30
CA ALA A 116 -11.04 13.98 13.91
C ALA A 116 -12.21 14.63 13.18
N GLN A 117 -11.89 15.54 12.26
CA GLN A 117 -12.88 16.07 11.35
C GLN A 117 -13.14 15.04 10.23
N PRO A 118 -14.40 14.87 9.80
CA PRO A 118 -14.68 14.07 8.62
C PRO A 118 -13.94 14.67 7.42
N PRO A 119 -13.53 13.84 6.44
CA PRO A 119 -12.98 14.38 5.21
C PRO A 119 -14.03 15.29 4.55
N GLU A 120 -13.57 16.35 3.87
CA GLU A 120 -14.48 17.16 3.07
C GLU A 120 -15.25 16.24 2.11
N PRO A 121 -16.58 16.46 1.94
CA PRO A 121 -17.33 15.73 0.93
C PRO A 121 -16.64 15.86 -0.43
N PRO A 122 -16.60 14.78 -1.23
CA PRO A 122 -15.96 14.86 -2.54
C PRO A 122 -16.62 15.98 -3.36
N LYS A 123 -15.81 16.97 -3.75
CA LYS A 123 -16.19 17.94 -4.80
C LYS A 123 -16.43 17.18 -6.11
N ALA A 124 -16.90 17.84 -7.16
CA ALA A 124 -17.01 17.20 -8.47
C ALA A 124 -15.65 16.57 -8.87
N GLY A 125 -15.58 15.24 -8.91
CA GLY A 125 -14.35 14.47 -9.17
C GLY A 125 -13.53 14.05 -7.93
N GLY A 126 -14.00 14.33 -6.72
CA GLY A 126 -13.37 13.85 -5.47
C GLY A 126 -13.62 12.35 -5.24
N LEU A 127 -12.72 11.71 -4.50
CA LEU A 127 -12.86 10.29 -4.18
C LEU A 127 -13.83 10.05 -3.02
N PRO A 128 -14.74 9.09 -3.12
CA PRO A 128 -15.67 8.76 -2.03
C PRO A 128 -14.97 8.02 -0.89
N LEU A 129 -15.71 7.70 0.18
CA LEU A 129 -15.23 6.79 1.22
C LEU A 129 -15.68 5.35 0.91
N LEU A 130 -14.93 4.38 1.42
CA LEU A 130 -15.37 3.00 1.54
C LEU A 130 -15.80 2.74 2.99
N PHE A 131 -17.09 2.53 3.22
CA PHE A 131 -17.53 1.92 4.48
C PHE A 131 -17.10 0.46 4.48
N VAL A 132 -16.40 0.06 5.54
CA VAL A 132 -15.81 -1.27 5.68
C VAL A 132 -16.69 -2.19 6.53
N GLY A 133 -17.33 -1.63 7.55
CA GLY A 133 -18.13 -2.39 8.51
C GLY A 133 -18.01 -1.88 9.94
N PRO A 134 -18.69 -2.54 10.89
CA PRO A 134 -18.56 -2.21 12.31
C PRO A 134 -17.16 -2.60 12.84
N ALA A 135 -16.64 -1.82 13.78
CA ALA A 135 -15.48 -2.22 14.56
C ALA A 135 -15.87 -3.27 15.60
N ALA A 136 -15.05 -4.32 15.75
CA ALA A 136 -15.18 -5.38 16.73
C ALA A 136 -14.61 -5.01 18.11
N MET A 137 -13.85 -3.92 18.20
CA MET A 137 -13.25 -3.41 19.43
C MET A 137 -13.48 -1.91 19.57
N GLY A 138 -13.31 -1.36 20.79
CA GLY A 138 -13.42 0.07 21.09
C GLY A 138 -12.07 0.78 21.15
N VAL A 139 -12.03 2.12 21.10
CA VAL A 139 -10.77 2.89 21.08
C VAL A 139 -9.93 2.67 22.34
N GLY A 140 -10.57 2.33 23.46
CA GLY A 140 -9.90 1.98 24.71
C GLY A 140 -9.40 0.54 24.80
N ASP A 141 -9.54 -0.28 23.74
CA ASP A 141 -9.06 -1.67 23.74
C ASP A 141 -7.52 -1.71 23.81
N GLU A 142 -6.99 -2.43 24.80
CA GLU A 142 -5.54 -2.51 25.00
C GLU A 142 -4.81 -3.14 23.82
N ARG A 143 -5.47 -4.04 23.06
CA ARG A 143 -4.87 -4.66 21.88
C ARG A 143 -4.59 -3.61 20.81
N LEU A 144 -5.52 -2.69 20.60
CA LEU A 144 -5.33 -1.56 19.71
C LEU A 144 -4.19 -0.67 20.22
N ALA A 145 -4.19 -0.32 21.51
CA ALA A 145 -3.13 0.51 22.08
C ALA A 145 -1.74 -0.10 21.85
N ARG A 146 -1.56 -1.40 22.13
CA ARG A 146 -0.30 -2.12 21.88
C ARG A 146 0.09 -2.13 20.40
N ALA A 147 -0.86 -2.37 19.51
CA ALA A 147 -0.61 -2.34 18.07
C ALA A 147 -0.15 -0.94 17.60
N LEU A 148 -0.82 0.12 18.07
CA LEU A 148 -0.46 1.50 17.72
C LEU A 148 0.92 1.89 18.26
N THR A 149 1.27 1.51 19.49
CA THR A 149 2.62 1.76 20.04
C THR A 149 3.72 1.15 19.17
N VAL A 150 3.53 -0.08 18.69
CA VAL A 150 4.49 -0.74 17.80
C VAL A 150 4.56 -0.05 16.44
N MET A 151 3.42 0.41 15.93
CA MET A 151 3.38 1.16 14.68
C MET A 151 4.06 2.52 14.76
N GLU A 152 3.87 3.24 15.85
CA GLU A 152 4.47 4.55 16.07
C GLU A 152 5.98 4.45 16.30
N ALA A 153 6.46 3.31 16.83
CA ALA A 153 7.89 3.02 16.95
C ALA A 153 8.53 2.64 15.60
N LEU A 154 7.74 2.24 14.60
CA LEU A 154 8.23 1.94 13.27
C LEU A 154 8.47 3.22 12.47
N PRO A 155 9.62 3.35 11.81
CA PRO A 155 9.81 4.44 10.88
C PRO A 155 8.91 4.28 9.66
N TYR A 156 8.35 5.40 9.24
CA TYR A 156 7.58 5.54 8.02
C TYR A 156 8.51 5.45 6.80
N HIS A 157 8.12 4.68 5.79
CA HIS A 157 8.80 4.61 4.51
C HIS A 157 7.77 4.39 3.40
N THR A 158 7.73 5.28 2.41
CA THR A 158 6.73 5.31 1.32
C THR A 158 6.50 3.95 0.66
N LEU A 159 7.54 3.14 0.56
CA LEU A 159 7.52 1.86 -0.15
C LEU A 159 7.45 0.61 0.73
N ARG A 160 7.78 0.70 2.02
CA ARG A 160 8.03 -0.48 2.87
C ARG A 160 7.10 -0.52 4.06
N ASN A 161 6.95 0.60 4.75
CA ASN A 161 6.08 0.78 5.91
C ASN A 161 5.30 2.09 5.69
N ASN A 162 4.23 2.03 4.91
CA ASN A 162 3.47 3.20 4.49
C ASN A 162 2.03 3.17 5.04
N CYS A 163 1.26 4.21 4.71
CA CYS A 163 -0.13 4.35 5.13
C CYS A 163 -1.05 3.24 4.59
N ILE A 164 -0.75 2.64 3.44
CA ILE A 164 -1.54 1.55 2.85
C ILE A 164 -1.36 0.28 3.68
N HIS A 165 -0.11 -0.07 4.01
CA HIS A 165 0.17 -1.22 4.87
C HIS A 165 -0.50 -1.05 6.24
N PHE A 166 -0.39 0.13 6.83
CA PHE A 166 -1.02 0.45 8.10
C PHE A 166 -2.54 0.37 8.04
N ALA A 167 -3.16 0.99 7.04
CA ALA A 167 -4.61 1.02 6.88
C ALA A 167 -5.19 -0.41 6.76
N ASP A 168 -4.54 -1.29 6.00
CA ASP A 168 -4.96 -2.68 5.89
C ASP A 168 -4.78 -3.43 7.23
N ALA A 169 -3.61 -3.31 7.86
CA ALA A 169 -3.33 -4.00 9.12
C ALA A 169 -4.27 -3.56 10.25
N VAL A 170 -4.55 -2.26 10.38
CA VAL A 170 -5.44 -1.73 11.42
C VAL A 170 -6.89 -2.08 11.14
N VAL A 171 -7.34 -2.10 9.88
CA VAL A 171 -8.70 -2.54 9.54
C VAL A 171 -8.89 -4.02 9.86
N ARG A 172 -7.92 -4.87 9.53
CA ARG A 172 -7.95 -6.29 9.90
C ARG A 172 -8.05 -6.44 11.42
N LEU A 173 -7.23 -5.73 12.17
CA LEU A 173 -7.29 -5.75 13.64
C LEU A 173 -8.68 -5.32 14.14
N LEU A 174 -9.16 -4.15 13.70
CA LEU A 174 -10.42 -3.56 14.18
C LEU A 174 -11.66 -4.34 13.73
N THR A 175 -11.58 -5.16 12.69
CA THR A 175 -12.67 -6.03 12.23
C THR A 175 -12.52 -7.50 12.67
N ASP A 176 -11.56 -7.77 13.56
CA ASP A 176 -11.20 -9.13 14.01
C ASP A 176 -10.91 -10.09 12.82
N GLY A 177 -10.26 -9.56 11.79
CA GLY A 177 -9.92 -10.27 10.56
C GLY A 177 -11.08 -10.48 9.59
N THR A 178 -12.27 -9.93 9.85
CA THR A 178 -13.43 -10.08 8.94
C THR A 178 -13.19 -9.38 7.60
N VAL A 179 -12.42 -8.29 7.59
CA VAL A 179 -12.03 -7.59 6.36
C VAL A 179 -10.52 -7.55 6.22
N CYS A 180 -10.04 -8.00 5.07
CA CYS A 180 -8.64 -7.91 4.64
C CYS A 180 -8.53 -7.24 3.26
N GLY A 181 -7.38 -6.63 3.00
CA GLY A 181 -7.11 -5.91 1.78
C GLY A 181 -7.97 -4.66 1.64
N ALA A 182 -8.31 -3.97 2.74
CA ALA A 182 -9.24 -2.84 2.69
C ALA A 182 -8.82 -1.72 1.70
N PRO A 183 -7.52 -1.35 1.61
CA PRO A 183 -7.05 -0.46 0.55
C PRO A 183 -7.26 -0.99 -0.87
N LEU A 184 -7.10 -2.29 -1.10
CA LEU A 184 -7.34 -2.92 -2.40
C LEU A 184 -8.83 -3.00 -2.72
N LEU A 185 -9.68 -3.26 -1.73
CA LEU A 185 -11.13 -3.17 -1.85
C LEU A 185 -11.56 -1.74 -2.21
N TYR A 186 -10.90 -0.74 -1.63
CA TYR A 186 -11.14 0.65 -2.00
C TYR A 186 -10.80 0.91 -3.47
N ASP A 187 -9.62 0.49 -3.93
CA ASP A 187 -9.21 0.68 -5.33
C ASP A 187 -10.18 -0.01 -6.31
N MET A 188 -10.72 -1.15 -5.92
CA MET A 188 -11.69 -1.91 -6.72
C MET A 188 -13.11 -1.31 -6.72
N LEU A 189 -13.58 -0.76 -5.59
CA LEU A 189 -14.98 -0.37 -5.40
C LEU A 189 -15.22 1.14 -5.48
N ALA A 190 -14.30 1.92 -4.92
CA ALA A 190 -14.47 3.35 -4.64
C ALA A 190 -13.49 4.23 -5.44
N GLY A 191 -12.33 3.66 -5.79
CA GLY A 191 -11.23 4.36 -6.42
C GLY A 191 -11.07 4.06 -7.91
N SER A 192 -9.82 4.10 -8.35
CA SER A 192 -9.43 3.79 -9.73
C SER A 192 -8.08 3.10 -9.75
N HIS A 193 -7.89 2.22 -10.71
CA HIS A 193 -6.60 1.61 -11.00
C HIS A 193 -6.43 1.55 -12.52
N PRO A 194 -5.20 1.63 -13.04
CA PRO A 194 -4.99 1.58 -14.48
C PRO A 194 -5.35 0.19 -15.02
N THR A 195 -5.80 0.15 -16.28
CA THR A 195 -6.08 -1.10 -17.00
C THR A 195 -4.83 -1.69 -17.65
N ALA A 196 -3.78 -0.87 -17.83
CA ALA A 196 -2.48 -1.25 -18.33
C ALA A 196 -1.40 -0.55 -17.50
N ASP A 197 -0.28 -1.22 -17.24
CA ASP A 197 0.80 -0.62 -16.47
C ASP A 197 1.48 0.48 -17.27
N ASP A 198 1.78 1.60 -16.62
CA ASP A 198 2.59 2.66 -17.21
C ASP A 198 4.07 2.21 -17.28
N PHE A 199 4.78 2.62 -18.32
CA PHE A 199 6.17 2.17 -18.51
C PHE A 199 7.12 2.71 -17.44
N MET A 200 6.96 3.98 -17.04
CA MET A 200 7.77 4.58 -15.97
C MET A 200 7.53 3.85 -14.64
N VAL A 201 6.30 3.40 -14.46
CA VAL A 201 5.84 2.61 -13.32
C VAL A 201 6.52 1.25 -13.26
N MET A 202 6.51 0.50 -14.37
CA MET A 202 7.20 -0.80 -14.43
C MET A 202 8.70 -0.64 -14.17
N MET A 203 9.32 0.43 -14.70
CA MET A 203 10.71 0.74 -14.42
C MET A 203 10.95 1.05 -12.94
N LEU A 204 10.08 1.85 -12.31
CA LEU A 204 10.19 2.20 -10.88
C LEU A 204 10.04 0.95 -10.00
N GLN A 205 9.05 0.10 -10.30
CA GLN A 205 8.84 -1.17 -9.61
C GLN A 205 10.03 -2.10 -9.79
N GLY A 206 10.59 -2.22 -10.99
CA GLY A 206 11.79 -3.01 -11.25
C GLY A 206 13.03 -2.48 -10.53
N ALA A 207 13.28 -1.16 -10.61
CA ALA A 207 14.43 -0.51 -9.99
C ALA A 207 14.40 -0.60 -8.46
N LEU A 208 13.21 -0.46 -7.87
CA LEU A 208 13.02 -0.46 -6.42
C LEU A 208 12.58 -1.83 -5.87
N LYS A 209 12.42 -2.83 -6.74
CA LYS A 209 11.92 -4.18 -6.43
C LYS A 209 10.60 -4.15 -5.66
N LEU A 210 9.67 -3.32 -6.11
CA LEU A 210 8.38 -3.14 -5.46
C LEU A 210 7.38 -4.19 -5.96
N PRO A 211 6.50 -4.68 -5.07
CA PRO A 211 5.35 -5.44 -5.52
C PRO A 211 4.43 -4.54 -6.37
N PRO A 212 3.66 -5.11 -7.31
CA PRO A 212 2.76 -4.36 -8.18
C PRO A 212 1.66 -3.63 -7.39
N VAL A 213 1.29 -4.18 -6.24
CA VAL A 213 0.38 -3.59 -5.26
C VAL A 213 0.92 -3.80 -3.85
N CYS A 214 0.55 -2.91 -2.94
CA CYS A 214 0.91 -3.01 -1.52
C CYS A 214 -0.21 -3.74 -0.76
N ASP A 215 0.12 -4.77 0.03
CA ASP A 215 -0.77 -5.32 1.05
C ASP A 215 -0.18 -5.15 2.45
N GLY A 216 -1.04 -4.99 3.46
CA GLY A 216 -0.59 -4.79 4.83
C GLY A 216 -0.11 -6.05 5.52
N SER A 217 0.11 -7.15 4.80
CA SER A 217 0.31 -8.48 5.40
C SER A 217 1.55 -8.55 6.30
N ALA A 218 2.68 -7.97 5.87
CA ALA A 218 3.90 -7.93 6.69
C ALA A 218 3.71 -7.13 7.99
N LEU A 219 3.02 -5.99 7.89
CA LEU A 219 2.77 -5.12 9.03
C LEU A 219 1.70 -5.69 9.98
N HIS A 220 0.71 -6.37 9.43
CA HIS A 220 -0.32 -7.08 10.18
C HIS A 220 0.30 -8.19 11.05
N ALA A 221 1.25 -8.96 10.53
CA ALA A 221 1.95 -9.97 11.31
C ALA A 221 2.64 -9.35 12.55
N ALA A 222 3.33 -8.22 12.37
CA ALA A 222 3.94 -7.47 13.46
C ALA A 222 2.90 -6.96 14.48
N MET A 223 1.75 -6.47 14.02
CA MET A 223 0.63 -6.10 14.92
C MET A 223 0.10 -7.30 15.69
N CYS A 224 -0.07 -8.46 15.06
CA CYS A 224 -0.53 -9.68 15.75
C CYS A 224 0.44 -10.11 16.85
N ASP A 225 1.75 -10.03 16.59
CA ASP A 225 2.77 -10.30 17.61
C ASP A 225 2.68 -9.31 18.76
N ALA A 226 2.54 -8.01 18.47
CA ALA A 226 2.36 -6.96 19.46
C ALA A 226 1.12 -7.19 20.34
N VAL A 227 -0.02 -7.50 19.72
CA VAL A 227 -1.30 -7.76 20.38
C VAL A 227 -1.21 -8.94 21.34
N ALA A 228 -0.46 -9.98 20.95
CA ALA A 228 -0.21 -11.17 21.73
C ALA A 228 0.87 -10.99 22.80
N GLY A 229 1.47 -9.80 22.93
CA GLY A 229 2.57 -9.54 23.85
C GLY A 229 3.86 -10.28 23.51
N ARG A 230 4.01 -10.72 22.25
CA ARG A 230 5.24 -11.34 21.76
C ARG A 230 6.24 -10.26 21.34
N THR A 231 7.52 -10.62 21.35
CA THR A 231 8.57 -9.78 20.76
C THR A 231 8.25 -9.56 19.29
N VAL A 232 8.13 -8.29 18.90
CA VAL A 232 7.87 -7.94 17.51
C VAL A 232 9.19 -7.99 16.75
N ASN A 233 9.34 -9.00 15.90
CA ASN A 233 10.44 -9.06 14.95
C ASN A 233 10.04 -8.30 13.70
N LEU A 234 10.42 -7.03 13.66
CA LEU A 234 10.19 -6.20 12.49
C LEU A 234 11.14 -6.66 11.38
N PRO A 235 10.66 -6.86 10.14
CA PRO A 235 11.55 -7.13 9.04
C PRO A 235 12.56 -5.97 8.95
N PRO A 236 13.87 -6.26 8.88
CA PRO A 236 14.86 -5.21 8.77
C PRO A 236 14.52 -4.35 7.56
N LEU A 237 14.62 -3.03 7.74
CA LEU A 237 14.51 -2.06 6.64
C LEU A 237 15.68 -2.15 5.66
N GLU A 238 16.54 -3.15 5.76
CA GLU A 238 17.60 -3.39 4.79
C GLU A 238 16.98 -3.62 3.40
N PRO A 239 17.62 -3.12 2.32
CA PRO A 239 17.24 -3.55 0.98
C PRO A 239 17.23 -5.08 0.96
N ARG A 240 16.21 -5.70 0.35
CA ARG A 240 16.29 -7.12 -0.02
C ARG A 240 17.49 -7.28 -0.96
N ALA A 241 18.68 -7.46 -0.39
CA ALA A 241 19.84 -7.97 -1.08
C ALA A 241 19.39 -9.26 -1.75
N ALA A 242 19.66 -9.37 -3.05
CA ALA A 242 19.08 -10.38 -3.90
C ALA A 242 19.33 -11.79 -3.33
N ALA A 243 18.35 -12.35 -2.63
CA ALA A 243 18.31 -13.76 -2.30
C ALA A 243 17.88 -14.53 -3.55
N ALA A 244 18.79 -14.64 -4.52
CA ALA A 244 18.77 -15.64 -5.59
C ALA A 244 20.09 -15.63 -6.39
N THR A 245 21.22 -15.93 -5.76
CA THR A 245 22.28 -16.62 -6.50
C THR A 245 21.87 -18.08 -6.57
N ARG A 246 21.04 -18.43 -7.57
CA ARG A 246 20.90 -19.84 -7.94
C ARG A 246 22.26 -20.29 -8.44
N SER A 247 22.87 -21.22 -7.73
CA SER A 247 24.00 -22.00 -8.21
C SER A 247 23.56 -22.72 -9.48
N SER A 248 23.89 -22.17 -10.64
CA SER A 248 23.93 -22.94 -11.87
C SER A 248 25.31 -23.58 -11.96
N ALA A 249 25.42 -24.81 -11.45
CA ALA A 249 26.40 -25.73 -11.96
C ALA A 249 25.99 -26.05 -13.41
N ALA A 250 26.53 -25.30 -14.37
CA ALA A 250 26.42 -25.57 -15.79
C ALA A 250 27.82 -25.84 -16.33
N THR A 251 28.06 -27.14 -16.53
CA THR A 251 29.07 -27.80 -17.35
C THR A 251 29.68 -26.91 -18.43
N SER A 252 31.00 -26.74 -18.35
CA SER A 252 31.84 -26.22 -19.42
C SER A 252 31.62 -27.02 -20.70
N THR A 253 31.12 -26.37 -21.76
CA THR A 253 31.27 -26.87 -23.12
C THR A 253 31.99 -25.82 -23.93
N THR A 254 33.24 -26.13 -24.23
CA THR A 254 34.14 -25.39 -25.09
C THR A 254 33.63 -25.47 -26.53
N THR A 255 33.30 -24.33 -27.14
CA THR A 255 33.22 -24.23 -28.60
C THR A 255 33.97 -22.98 -29.05
N THR A 256 35.17 -23.23 -29.56
CA THR A 256 36.02 -22.30 -30.29
C THR A 256 35.58 -22.29 -31.76
N CYS A 257 35.32 -21.11 -32.34
CA CYS A 257 35.42 -20.78 -33.78
C CYS A 257 35.29 -19.24 -33.88
N ALA A 258 36.39 -18.50 -34.01
CA ALA A 258 36.98 -18.02 -35.27
C ALA A 258 36.32 -16.72 -35.82
N SER A 259 37.05 -15.61 -35.63
CA SER A 259 37.31 -14.48 -36.55
C SER A 259 36.40 -14.30 -37.78
N SER A 260 35.90 -13.10 -38.12
CA SER A 260 36.68 -11.95 -38.62
C SER A 260 35.81 -10.70 -38.91
N PRO A 261 36.39 -9.54 -39.31
CA PRO A 261 35.89 -8.18 -39.04
C PRO A 261 35.21 -7.47 -40.24
N ASP A 262 34.93 -6.18 -40.01
CA ASP A 262 34.68 -5.07 -40.95
C ASP A 262 33.24 -4.66 -41.22
N GLY A 263 33.00 -3.33 -41.09
CA GLY A 263 31.75 -2.70 -41.47
C GLY A 263 31.49 -1.30 -40.89
N SER A 264 32.42 -0.36 -41.05
CA SER A 264 32.17 1.09 -40.93
C SER A 264 31.10 1.54 -41.94
N VAL A 265 30.25 2.52 -41.61
CA VAL A 265 29.96 3.74 -42.41
C VAL A 265 29.01 4.69 -41.65
N ALA A 266 29.40 5.97 -41.65
CA ALA A 266 28.67 7.13 -41.14
C ALA A 266 27.49 7.56 -42.03
N GLY A 267 26.48 8.25 -41.46
CA GLY A 267 25.36 8.78 -42.24
C GLY A 267 24.47 9.81 -41.55
N LYS A 268 24.90 11.08 -41.63
CA LYS A 268 24.17 12.37 -41.69
C LYS A 268 22.68 12.52 -41.26
N ALA A 269 22.49 13.66 -40.59
CA ALA A 269 21.26 14.39 -40.30
C ALA A 269 20.42 14.80 -41.51
N ARG A 270 19.10 15.02 -41.28
CA ARG A 270 18.37 16.13 -41.90
C ARG A 270 17.13 16.55 -41.10
N ALA A 271 17.00 17.86 -40.93
CA ALA A 271 15.82 18.57 -40.45
C ALA A 271 14.74 18.65 -41.54
N GLY A 272 13.48 18.71 -41.11
CA GLY A 272 12.33 19.06 -41.95
C GLY A 272 11.25 19.70 -41.10
N LYS A 273 11.15 21.03 -41.16
CA LYS A 273 9.98 21.81 -40.77
C LYS A 273 8.95 21.74 -41.90
N ALA A 274 7.69 21.60 -41.54
CA ALA A 274 6.53 22.20 -42.20
C ALA A 274 5.56 22.60 -41.11
#